data_AF-A0A858QAG1-F1
#
_entry.id   AF-A0A858QAG1-F1
#
_cell.length_a   1.000
_cell.length_b   1.000
_cell.length_c   1.000
_cell.angle_alpha   90.00
_cell.angle_beta   90.00
_cell.angle_gamma   90.00
#
_symmetry.space_group_name_H-M   'P 1'
#
loop_
_entity.id
_entity.type
_entity.pdbx_description
1 polymer ?
#
loop_
_entity_poly.entity_id
_entity_poly.type
_entity_poly.pdbx_seq_one_letter_code
_entity_poly.pdbx_strand_id
1 'polypeptide(L)'
;MAMHFKSLILAPAATLVLQGCSFSYSSESSVKTSASPFTSSASISESSSSSSKSSQNKKARYEKSVSEYTTEFANSGSSDTVAFYARISQLAQEYGITGWDSDKDTYVAIGKGLAGAKLGQPQYDALRRLLANSDPTRMQYIDEGYR
;
A
#
# COMPACT_ATOMS: atom_id res chain seq x y z
N MET A 1 5.01 -37.27 42.95
CA MET A 1 3.94 -38.01 42.25
C MET A 1 4.44 -38.34 40.86
N ALA A 2 4.74 -39.61 40.60
CA ALA A 2 5.08 -40.11 39.27
C ALA A 2 3.84 -40.78 38.69
N MET A 3 3.50 -40.46 37.44
CA MET A 3 2.64 -41.30 36.61
C MET A 3 3.21 -41.29 35.19
N HIS A 4 3.90 -42.39 34.87
CA HIS A 4 4.13 -42.80 33.49
C HIS A 4 2.92 -43.60 32.99
N PHE A 5 2.70 -43.62 31.67
CA PHE A 5 2.30 -44.75 30.80
C PHE A 5 1.42 -44.24 29.65
N LYS A 6 1.47 -44.73 28.42
CA LYS A 6 2.53 -45.15 27.48
C LYS A 6 1.82 -45.21 26.11
N SER A 7 2.33 -44.45 25.14
CA SER A 7 2.40 -44.61 23.67
C SER A 7 1.41 -45.47 22.84
N LEU A 8 1.48 -45.16 21.52
CA LEU A 8 1.19 -45.98 20.32
C LEU A 8 -0.26 -45.80 19.77
N ILE A 9 -0.56 -45.50 18.50
CA ILE A 9 -0.10 -46.00 17.17
C ILE A 9 -0.58 -44.98 16.09
N LEU A 10 0.27 -44.50 15.16
CA LEU A 10 0.34 -44.86 13.70
C LEU A 10 -1.02 -44.72 12.98
N ALA A 11 -1.19 -44.07 11.82
CA ALA A 11 -0.45 -44.26 10.58
C ALA A 11 -0.92 -43.26 9.49
N PRO A 12 -0.24 -43.20 8.32
CA PRO A 12 -0.18 -42.07 7.38
C PRO A 12 -0.99 -42.29 6.09
N ALA A 13 -1.11 -41.25 5.26
CA ALA A 13 -1.23 -41.27 3.78
C ALA A 13 -1.72 -39.87 3.32
N ALA A 14 -1.43 -39.33 2.15
CA ALA A 14 -0.47 -39.59 1.09
C ALA A 14 -0.55 -38.36 0.16
N THR A 15 0.50 -38.22 -0.64
CA THR A 15 0.86 -37.20 -1.63
C THR A 15 -0.14 -36.92 -2.77
N LEU A 16 0.19 -35.87 -3.56
CA LEU A 16 -0.10 -35.61 -5.01
C LEU A 16 -1.13 -34.46 -5.22
N VAL A 17 -1.00 -33.49 -6.15
CA VAL A 17 -0.22 -33.28 -7.37
C VAL A 17 -0.07 -31.75 -7.61
N LEU A 18 1.05 -31.28 -8.19
CA LEU A 18 1.14 -29.99 -8.88
C LEU A 18 0.18 -29.94 -10.09
N GLN A 19 -0.57 -28.86 -10.24
CA GLN A 19 -1.05 -28.40 -11.55
C GLN A 19 -0.81 -26.89 -11.65
N GLY A 20 0.27 -26.54 -12.35
CA GLY A 20 0.38 -25.25 -12.99
C GLY A 20 -0.51 -25.24 -14.22
N CYS A 21 -1.36 -24.23 -14.34
CA CYS A 21 -1.99 -23.85 -15.60
C CYS A 21 -1.69 -22.38 -15.85
N SER A 22 -0.79 -22.16 -16.80
CA SER A 22 -0.61 -20.88 -17.47
C SER A 22 -1.88 -20.57 -18.25
N PHE A 23 -2.57 -19.48 -17.92
CA PHE A 23 -3.57 -18.89 -18.79
C PHE A 23 -2.98 -17.66 -19.45
N SER A 24 -2.34 -17.87 -20.60
CA SER A 24 -2.25 -16.85 -21.64
C SER A 24 -3.65 -16.68 -22.24
N TYR A 25 -4.32 -15.57 -21.93
CA TYR A 25 -5.36 -15.06 -22.81
C TYR A 25 -4.83 -13.83 -23.51
N SER A 26 -4.61 -14.01 -24.81
CA SER A 26 -4.21 -12.98 -25.76
C SER A 26 -5.24 -11.86 -25.81
N SER A 27 -4.69 -10.65 -25.93
CA SER A 27 -5.26 -9.40 -26.40
C SER A 27 -6.61 -9.52 -27.12
N GLU A 28 -7.66 -8.91 -26.54
CA GLU A 28 -8.72 -8.34 -27.35
C GLU A 28 -8.59 -6.82 -27.30
N SER A 29 -8.18 -6.27 -28.44
CA SER A 29 -8.15 -4.84 -28.69
C SER A 29 -9.57 -4.42 -29.06
N SER A 30 -10.20 -3.61 -28.24
CA SER A 30 -11.42 -2.89 -28.64
C SER A 30 -11.29 -1.41 -28.26
N VAL A 31 -10.40 -0.73 -28.99
CA VAL A 31 -10.49 0.72 -29.17
C VAL A 31 -11.72 1.00 -30.04
N LYS A 32 -12.89 1.16 -29.43
CA LYS A 32 -13.99 1.87 -30.09
C LYS A 32 -13.70 3.35 -30.01
N THR A 33 -12.93 3.82 -30.99
CA THR A 33 -12.80 5.23 -31.35
C THR A 33 -14.14 5.72 -31.86
N SER A 34 -14.92 6.37 -31.01
CA SER A 34 -16.04 7.21 -31.46
C SER A 34 -15.44 8.51 -31.98
N ALA A 35 -15.27 8.57 -33.30
CA ALA A 35 -14.83 9.73 -34.03
C ALA A 35 -15.79 10.91 -33.83
N SER A 36 -15.24 12.10 -33.60
CA SER A 36 -15.70 13.36 -34.21
C SER A 36 -14.72 14.50 -33.91
N PRO A 37 -14.59 15.48 -34.82
CA PRO A 37 -13.37 15.62 -35.60
C PRO A 37 -12.71 16.99 -35.43
N PHE A 38 -11.38 17.05 -35.29
CA PHE A 38 -10.60 18.23 -35.71
C PHE A 38 -9.18 17.82 -36.11
N THR A 39 -8.95 17.79 -37.42
CA THR A 39 -7.77 18.31 -38.17
C THR A 39 -6.58 18.77 -37.30
N SER A 40 -5.31 18.37 -37.47
CA SER A 40 -4.56 17.82 -38.60
C SER A 40 -3.28 17.12 -38.12
N SER A 41 -2.87 16.12 -38.90
CA SER A 41 -1.52 15.58 -39.22
C SER A 41 -0.34 16.50 -38.86
N ALA A 42 0.88 16.09 -38.54
CA ALA A 42 1.69 14.86 -38.56
C ALA A 42 2.91 15.17 -37.63
N SER A 43 3.80 14.32 -37.15
CA SER A 43 4.32 13.02 -37.55
C SER A 43 4.92 12.36 -36.30
N ILE A 44 4.94 11.04 -36.35
CA ILE A 44 5.79 10.14 -35.56
C ILE A 44 7.18 10.71 -35.27
N SER A 45 7.55 10.75 -33.99
CA SER A 45 8.93 10.60 -33.55
C SER A 45 8.93 9.86 -32.23
N GLU A 46 9.64 8.76 -32.28
CA GLU A 46 9.80 7.71 -31.31
C GLU A 46 10.52 8.26 -30.09
N SER A 47 9.99 8.02 -28.88
CA SER A 47 10.78 7.94 -27.65
C SER A 47 9.91 7.42 -26.51
N SER A 48 10.28 6.25 -26.02
CA SER A 48 9.82 5.60 -24.80
C SER A 48 9.62 6.57 -23.61
N SER A 49 8.39 6.95 -23.29
CA SER A 49 8.10 7.72 -22.06
C SER A 49 6.63 7.67 -21.59
N SER A 50 5.93 6.55 -21.82
CA SER A 50 4.51 6.42 -21.41
C SER A 50 4.30 5.76 -20.03
N SER A 51 5.33 5.13 -19.44
CA SER A 51 5.20 4.48 -18.14
C SER A 51 5.22 5.48 -16.98
N SER A 52 5.93 6.60 -17.12
CA SER A 52 6.17 7.56 -16.02
C SER A 52 4.91 8.31 -15.59
N LYS A 53 4.02 8.69 -16.53
CA LYS A 53 2.76 9.38 -16.22
C LYS A 53 1.77 8.47 -15.50
N SER A 54 1.72 7.19 -15.89
CA SER A 54 0.86 6.19 -15.25
C SER A 54 1.35 5.87 -13.83
N SER A 55 2.66 5.65 -13.65
CA SER A 55 3.25 5.39 -12.33
C SER A 55 3.12 6.57 -11.37
N GLN A 56 3.30 7.81 -11.86
CA GLN A 56 3.10 9.01 -11.04
C GLN A 56 1.64 9.15 -10.59
N ASN A 57 0.68 8.80 -11.44
CA ASN A 57 -0.74 8.78 -11.06
C ASN A 57 -1.03 7.70 -9.99
N LYS A 58 -0.42 6.51 -10.10
CA LYS A 58 -0.56 5.44 -9.09
C LYS A 58 0.01 5.84 -7.74
N LYS A 59 1.22 6.42 -7.71
CA LYS A 59 1.86 6.86 -6.47
C LYS A 59 1.06 7.96 -5.76
N ALA A 60 0.56 8.95 -6.50
CA ALA A 60 -0.31 9.99 -5.92
C ALA A 60 -1.62 9.42 -5.33
N ARG A 61 -2.23 8.42 -5.98
CA ARG A 61 -3.42 7.74 -5.46
C ARG A 61 -3.12 6.90 -4.23
N TYR A 62 -1.98 6.22 -4.20
CA TYR A 62 -1.48 5.50 -3.03
C TYR A 62 -1.32 6.44 -1.83
N GLU A 63 -0.58 7.54 -1.99
CA GLU A 63 -0.39 8.53 -0.92
C GLU A 63 -1.71 9.10 -0.41
N LYS A 64 -2.67 9.38 -1.31
CA LYS A 64 -4.01 9.81 -0.93
C LYS A 64 -4.73 8.76 -0.08
N SER A 65 -4.72 7.49 -0.49
CA SER A 65 -5.33 6.39 0.27
C SER A 65 -4.65 6.17 1.64
N VAL A 66 -3.33 6.32 1.73
CA VAL A 66 -2.59 6.27 3.00
C VAL A 66 -3.04 7.40 3.93
N SER A 67 -3.16 8.63 3.42
CA SER A 67 -3.62 9.78 4.18
C SER A 67 -5.06 9.61 4.67
N GLU A 68 -5.96 9.12 3.81
CA GLU A 68 -7.37 8.86 4.17
C GLU A 68 -7.46 7.80 5.26
N TYR A 69 -6.81 6.66 5.08
CA TYR A 69 -6.82 5.59 6.09
C TYR A 69 -6.16 6.03 7.41
N THR A 70 -5.10 6.84 7.35
CA THR A 70 -4.49 7.40 8.57
C THR A 70 -5.43 8.34 9.32
N THR A 71 -6.24 9.12 8.59
CA THR A 71 -7.28 9.96 9.20
C THR A 71 -8.30 9.11 9.94
N GLU A 72 -8.77 8.03 9.30
CA GLU A 72 -9.71 7.08 9.91
C GLU A 72 -9.11 6.39 11.15
N PHE A 73 -7.86 5.92 11.05
CA PHE A 73 -7.15 5.30 12.16
C PHE A 73 -7.03 6.26 13.35
N ALA A 74 -6.62 7.51 13.10
CA ALA A 74 -6.50 8.52 14.14
C ALA A 74 -7.84 8.82 14.83
N ASN A 75 -8.93 8.91 14.05
CA ASN A 75 -10.28 9.15 14.57
C ASN A 75 -10.86 7.93 15.31
N SER A 76 -10.42 6.71 14.98
CA SER A 76 -10.86 5.49 15.66
C SER A 76 -10.35 5.38 17.11
N GLY A 77 -9.29 6.11 17.46
CA GLY A 77 -8.59 5.97 18.74
C GLY A 77 -7.83 4.65 18.91
N SER A 78 -7.68 3.86 17.84
CA SER A 78 -6.89 2.64 17.85
C SER A 78 -5.41 2.91 18.07
N SER A 79 -4.73 1.96 18.70
CA SER A 79 -3.27 1.92 18.87
C SER A 79 -2.65 0.68 18.21
N ASP A 80 -3.43 -0.10 17.46
CA ASP A 80 -2.96 -1.30 16.78
C ASP A 80 -2.15 -0.94 15.52
N THR A 81 -0.85 -0.72 15.73
CA THR A 81 0.10 -0.41 14.65
C THR A 81 0.30 -1.59 13.71
N VAL A 82 0.12 -2.83 14.17
CA VAL A 82 0.31 -4.02 13.34
C VAL A 82 -0.78 -4.06 12.27
N ALA A 83 -2.03 -3.88 12.66
CA ALA A 83 -3.15 -3.78 11.73
C ALA A 83 -3.01 -2.56 10.81
N PHE A 84 -2.58 -1.42 11.35
CA PHE A 84 -2.33 -0.21 10.57
C PHE A 84 -1.34 -0.44 9.43
N TYR A 85 -0.13 -0.93 9.73
CA TYR A 85 0.89 -1.18 8.71
C TYR A 85 0.53 -2.33 7.77
N ALA A 86 -0.23 -3.33 8.23
CA ALA A 86 -0.76 -4.36 7.35
C ALA A 86 -1.67 -3.75 6.28
N ARG A 87 -2.53 -2.79 6.64
CA ARG A 87 -3.37 -2.07 5.67
C ARG A 87 -2.57 -1.16 4.75
N ILE A 88 -1.54 -0.45 5.25
CA ILE A 88 -0.64 0.33 4.38
C ILE A 88 0.08 -0.57 3.37
N SER A 89 0.51 -1.76 3.78
CA SER A 89 1.14 -2.75 2.90
C SER A 89 0.19 -3.24 1.81
N GLN A 90 -1.08 -3.50 2.16
CA GLN A 90 -2.11 -3.88 1.20
C GLN A 90 -2.39 -2.76 0.20
N LEU A 91 -2.50 -1.51 0.66
CA LEU A 91 -2.61 -0.35 -0.24
C LEU A 91 -1.41 -0.27 -1.19
N ALA A 92 -0.18 -0.44 -0.68
CA ALA A 92 1.01 -0.42 -1.52
C ALA A 92 0.94 -1.49 -2.61
N GLN A 93 0.54 -2.71 -2.25
CA GLN A 93 0.35 -3.81 -3.20
C GLN A 93 -0.74 -3.50 -4.25
N GLU A 94 -1.89 -2.95 -3.84
CA GLU A 94 -2.99 -2.56 -4.74
C GLU A 94 -2.54 -1.56 -5.81
N TYR A 95 -1.63 -0.65 -5.46
CA TYR A 95 -1.07 0.35 -6.37
C TYR A 95 0.24 -0.08 -7.05
N GLY A 96 0.77 -1.27 -6.76
CA GLY A 96 2.04 -1.77 -7.28
C GLY A 96 3.27 -1.04 -6.76
N ILE A 97 3.19 -0.48 -5.55
CA ILE A 97 4.27 0.18 -4.83
C ILE A 97 5.03 -0.86 -3.98
N THR A 98 6.35 -0.86 -4.08
CA THR A 98 7.26 -1.67 -3.26
C THR A 98 8.13 -0.76 -2.40
N GLY A 99 8.71 -1.29 -1.31
CA GLY A 99 9.60 -0.52 -0.43
C GLY A 99 8.92 0.65 0.30
N TRP A 100 7.60 0.60 0.45
CA TRP A 100 6.80 1.68 1.04
C TRP A 100 7.20 2.01 2.48
N ASP A 101 7.73 1.03 3.22
CA ASP A 101 8.14 1.14 4.63
C ASP A 101 9.44 1.93 4.82
N SER A 102 10.18 2.14 3.74
CA SER A 102 11.41 2.93 3.70
C SER A 102 11.23 4.19 2.84
N ASP A 103 10.08 4.36 2.21
CA ASP A 103 9.76 5.51 1.38
C ASP A 103 9.36 6.73 2.22
N LYS A 104 10.04 7.85 1.99
CA LYS A 104 9.74 9.12 2.65
C LYS A 104 8.27 9.52 2.45
N ASP A 105 7.77 9.38 1.22
CA ASP A 105 6.47 9.94 0.84
C ASP A 105 5.30 9.20 1.50
N THR A 106 5.48 7.91 1.84
CA THR A 106 4.52 7.19 2.69
C THR A 106 4.37 7.84 4.06
N TYR A 107 5.47 8.21 4.71
CA TYR A 107 5.44 8.86 6.03
C TYR A 107 4.92 10.29 5.96
N VAL A 108 5.20 11.01 4.87
CA VAL A 108 4.57 12.31 4.59
C VAL A 108 3.05 12.13 4.43
N ALA A 109 2.58 11.11 3.72
CA ALA A 109 1.15 10.82 3.59
C ALA A 109 0.49 10.45 4.93
N ILE A 110 1.18 9.73 5.80
CA ILE A 110 0.74 9.49 7.19
C ILE A 110 0.58 10.83 7.92
N GLY A 111 1.57 11.72 7.83
CA GLY A 111 1.48 13.08 8.40
C GLY A 111 0.26 13.86 7.92
N LYS A 112 -0.03 13.83 6.61
CA LYS A 112 -1.21 14.47 6.01
C LYS A 112 -2.51 13.92 6.59
N GLY A 113 -2.58 12.62 6.83
CA GLY A 113 -3.75 11.99 7.47
C GLY A 113 -3.94 12.42 8.92
N LEU A 114 -2.85 12.52 9.69
CA LEU A 114 -2.91 13.05 11.07
C LEU A 114 -3.38 14.51 11.09
N ALA A 115 -2.98 15.33 10.12
CA ALA A 115 -3.48 16.70 9.97
C ALA A 115 -4.98 16.72 9.62
N GLY A 116 -5.41 15.83 8.71
CA GLY A 116 -6.81 15.66 8.33
C GLY A 116 -7.74 15.29 9.49
N ALA A 117 -7.21 14.58 10.50
CA ALA A 117 -7.94 14.22 11.71
C ALA A 117 -8.11 15.36 12.73
N LYS A 118 -7.47 16.53 12.52
CA LYS A 118 -7.59 17.72 13.38
C LYS A 118 -7.32 17.43 14.87
N LEU A 119 -6.31 16.61 15.12
CA LEU A 119 -5.92 16.18 16.46
C LEU A 119 -5.39 17.34 17.29
N GLY A 120 -5.63 17.30 18.60
CA GLY A 120 -4.91 18.15 19.56
C GLY A 120 -3.43 17.75 19.66
N GLN A 121 -2.56 18.69 20.04
CA GLN A 121 -1.10 18.48 20.12
C GLN A 121 -0.69 17.21 20.91
N PRO A 122 -1.26 16.91 22.10
CA PRO A 122 -0.88 15.71 22.83
C PRO A 122 -1.20 14.41 22.08
N GLN A 123 -2.33 14.38 21.37
CA GLN A 123 -2.78 13.21 20.62
C GLN A 123 -1.96 13.03 19.34
N TYR A 124 -1.64 14.14 18.67
CA TYR A 124 -0.70 14.15 17.55
C TYR A 124 0.66 13.61 17.96
N ASP A 125 1.26 14.10 19.04
CA ASP A 125 2.59 13.66 19.50
C ASP A 125 2.64 12.17 19.83
N ALA A 126 1.58 11.65 20.45
CA ALA A 126 1.47 10.23 20.76
C ALA A 126 1.39 9.38 19.49
N LEU A 127 0.49 9.72 18.56
CA LEU A 127 0.32 8.98 17.31
C LEU A 127 1.56 9.10 16.40
N ARG A 128 2.19 10.27 16.34
CA ARG A 128 3.44 10.49 15.60
C ARG A 128 4.55 9.56 16.09
N ARG A 129 4.79 9.49 17.40
CA ARG A 129 5.82 8.59 17.97
C ARG A 129 5.50 7.13 17.70
N LEU A 130 4.23 6.77 17.86
CA LEU A 130 3.73 5.41 17.61
C LEU A 130 3.93 5.00 16.14
N LEU A 131 3.46 5.81 15.19
CA LEU A 131 3.52 5.56 13.74
C LEU A 131 4.89 5.83 13.11
N ALA A 132 5.82 6.43 13.84
CA ALA A 132 7.22 6.47 13.47
C ALA A 132 8.01 5.28 14.02
N ASN A 133 7.41 4.43 14.87
CA ASN A 133 8.13 3.43 15.67
C ASN A 133 9.31 4.04 16.45
N SER A 134 9.13 5.26 16.97
CA SER A 134 10.17 6.08 17.62
C SER A 134 11.41 6.39 16.78
N ASP A 135 11.40 6.14 15.46
CA ASP A 135 12.49 6.52 14.56
C ASP A 135 12.47 8.04 14.30
N PRO A 136 13.55 8.78 14.58
CA PRO A 136 13.59 10.23 14.44
C PRO A 136 13.44 10.71 13.00
N THR A 137 13.88 9.90 12.03
CA THR A 137 13.79 10.25 10.60
C THR A 137 12.35 10.16 10.13
N ARG A 138 11.65 9.07 10.46
CA ARG A 138 10.22 8.88 10.18
C ARG A 138 9.37 9.93 10.89
N MET A 139 9.72 10.30 12.12
CA MET A 139 9.06 11.41 12.82
C MET A 139 9.17 12.73 12.04
N GLN A 140 10.33 13.05 11.46
CA GLN A 140 10.49 14.25 10.63
C GLN A 140 9.66 14.20 9.34
N TYR A 141 9.55 13.04 8.69
CA TYR A 141 8.70 12.89 7.51
C TYR A 141 7.22 13.03 7.83
N ILE A 142 6.78 12.50 8.99
CA ILE A 142 5.42 12.72 9.49
C ILE A 142 5.19 14.21 9.80
N ASP A 143 6.18 14.89 10.40
CA ASP A 143 6.10 16.35 10.65
C ASP A 143 5.97 17.16 9.36
N GLU A 144 6.68 16.76 8.31
CA GLU A 144 6.61 17.41 7.00
C GLU A 144 5.20 17.30 6.39
N GLY A 145 4.56 16.15 6.53
CA GLY A 145 3.19 15.95 6.03
C GLY A 145 2.09 16.59 6.88
N TYR A 146 2.37 16.86 8.16
CA TYR A 146 1.39 17.45 9.08
C TYR A 146 1.19 18.96 8.91
N ARG A 147 2.16 19.63 8.28
CA ARG A 147 2.19 21.10 8.11
C ARG A 147 1.28 21.60 6.99
#